data_AF-A0A1X2HF56-F1
#
_entry.id   AF-A0A1X2HF56-F1
#
_cell.length_a   1.000
_cell.length_b   1.000
_cell.length_c   1.000
_cell.angle_alpha   90.00
_cell.angle_beta   90.00
_cell.angle_gamma   90.00
#
_symmetry.space_group_name_H-M   'P 1'
#
loop_
_entity.id
_entity.type
_entity.pdbx_description
1 polymer ?
#
loop_
_entity_poly.entity_id
_entity_poly.type
_entity_poly.pdbx_seq_one_letter_code
_entity_poly.pdbx_strand_id
1 'polypeptide(L)'
;MVSKMVGPKIWIPAIMITWGVIMAAMSATNNGPGLMAARFFLGVAESGLYPGLLLYLSMWYTKQEQAKRIAWFFCSSTLAGAFGGVLAYGIMRMEGVRGLHGWQWIFIIEAIPTIILAFVTYFVLPDYPEKTPVLNDREKAIITRRLREDAGVASQKHFSWKQFFDTFLDWKTWYFAVMYLCGSITVYSLSMFMPSIVKGMGYSSLNAQAMSAPPYAFACVFCVLLAYSADYFMERGVHLAGTSFLAMIGYILLITLKDSGNVALFIAAIITTMGAFSAAPPVASWFSNNFGGHTKKAIAIAIIISAGSIGGAIAGQVYRADDAPHYHPDFRYVL
;
A
#
# COMPACT_ATOMS: atom_id res chain seq x y z
N MET A 1 3.14 17.90 -7.79
CA MET A 1 2.84 19.21 -8.40
C MET A 1 1.55 19.19 -9.21
N VAL A 2 1.34 18.20 -10.09
CA VAL A 2 0.12 18.08 -10.92
C VAL A 2 -1.19 18.08 -10.09
N SER A 3 -1.25 17.30 -9.01
CA SER A 3 -2.40 17.29 -8.10
C SER A 3 -2.75 18.67 -7.50
N LYS A 4 -1.76 19.56 -7.30
CA LYS A 4 -1.99 20.94 -6.83
C LYS A 4 -2.56 21.86 -7.92
N MET A 5 -2.27 21.58 -9.18
CA MET A 5 -2.71 22.39 -10.33
C MET A 5 -4.14 22.02 -10.75
N VAL A 6 -4.44 20.71 -10.79
CA VAL A 6 -5.72 20.17 -11.29
C VAL A 6 -6.77 20.07 -10.17
N GLY A 7 -6.33 19.99 -8.91
CA GLY A 7 -7.19 19.81 -7.76
C GLY A 7 -7.53 18.34 -7.49
N PRO A 8 -7.66 17.93 -6.21
CA PRO A 8 -7.88 16.54 -5.79
C PRO A 8 -9.19 15.96 -6.32
N LYS A 9 -10.23 16.81 -6.45
CA LYS A 9 -11.56 16.43 -6.95
C LYS A 9 -11.52 15.86 -8.37
N ILE A 10 -10.61 16.33 -9.21
CA ILE A 10 -10.45 15.86 -10.59
C ILE A 10 -9.33 14.82 -10.67
N TRP A 11 -8.22 15.05 -9.95
CA TRP A 11 -7.03 14.21 -10.02
C TRP A 11 -7.26 12.78 -9.54
N ILE A 12 -7.92 12.58 -8.40
CA ILE A 12 -8.14 11.24 -7.82
C ILE A 12 -9.06 10.40 -8.73
N PRO A 13 -10.25 10.89 -9.14
CA PRO A 13 -11.10 10.18 -10.09
C PRO A 13 -10.42 9.92 -11.44
N ALA A 14 -9.65 10.87 -11.97
CA ALA A 14 -8.94 10.68 -13.24
C ALA A 14 -7.95 9.50 -13.18
N ILE A 15 -7.22 9.37 -12.07
CA ILE A 15 -6.35 8.20 -11.83
C ILE A 15 -7.17 6.92 -11.78
N MET A 16 -8.27 6.90 -11.02
CA MET A 16 -9.11 5.70 -10.89
C MET A 16 -9.74 5.26 -12.22
N ILE A 17 -10.19 6.21 -13.06
CA ILE A 17 -10.70 5.92 -14.41
C ILE A 17 -9.59 5.36 -15.28
N THR A 18 -8.43 6.01 -15.32
CA THR A 18 -7.30 5.58 -16.15
C THR A 18 -6.81 4.19 -15.74
N TRP A 19 -6.71 3.93 -14.43
CA TRP A 19 -6.41 2.63 -13.85
C TRP A 19 -7.45 1.59 -14.30
N GLY A 20 -8.74 1.83 -14.09
CA GLY A 20 -9.80 0.90 -14.48
C GLY A 20 -9.83 0.60 -15.97
N VAL A 21 -9.60 1.60 -16.83
CA VAL A 21 -9.54 1.41 -18.29
C VAL A 21 -8.34 0.55 -18.69
N ILE A 22 -7.16 0.79 -18.11
CA ILE A 22 -5.97 -0.03 -18.38
C ILE A 22 -6.18 -1.47 -17.90
N MET A 23 -6.76 -1.68 -16.72
CA MET A 23 -7.13 -3.01 -16.22
C MET A 23 -8.08 -3.73 -17.19
N ALA A 24 -9.14 -3.05 -17.65
CA ALA A 24 -10.04 -3.63 -18.65
C ALA A 24 -9.29 -3.96 -19.95
N ALA A 25 -8.36 -3.11 -20.40
CA ALA A 25 -7.54 -3.36 -21.58
C ALA A 25 -6.57 -4.56 -21.39
N MET A 26 -6.06 -4.80 -20.18
CA MET A 26 -5.24 -5.98 -19.88
C MET A 26 -5.95 -7.29 -20.16
N SER A 27 -7.28 -7.34 -19.97
CA SER A 27 -8.07 -8.54 -20.28
C SER A 27 -8.04 -8.91 -21.76
N ALA A 28 -7.84 -7.94 -22.66
CA ALA A 28 -7.77 -8.14 -24.10
C ALA A 28 -6.35 -8.48 -24.62
N THR A 29 -5.34 -8.49 -23.74
CA THR A 29 -3.97 -8.78 -24.14
C THR A 29 -3.75 -10.28 -24.32
N ASN A 30 -3.18 -10.67 -25.47
CA ASN A 30 -2.93 -12.06 -25.84
C ASN A 30 -1.42 -12.38 -25.96
N ASN A 31 -0.55 -11.43 -25.61
CA ASN A 31 0.90 -11.57 -25.76
C ASN A 31 1.64 -11.05 -24.52
N GLY A 32 2.78 -11.66 -24.21
CA GLY A 32 3.63 -11.26 -23.08
C GLY A 32 4.06 -9.79 -23.13
N PRO A 33 4.56 -9.27 -24.27
CA PRO A 33 4.93 -7.87 -24.40
C PRO A 33 3.78 -6.89 -24.18
N GLY A 34 2.57 -7.19 -24.66
CA GLY A 34 1.40 -6.34 -24.46
C GLY A 34 0.96 -6.31 -23.00
N LEU A 35 1.04 -7.44 -22.28
CA LEU A 35 0.81 -7.48 -20.85
C LEU A 35 1.83 -6.63 -20.08
N MET A 36 3.11 -6.69 -20.45
CA MET A 36 4.17 -5.86 -19.85
C MET A 36 3.95 -4.37 -20.10
N ALA A 37 3.59 -3.99 -21.33
CA ALA A 37 3.27 -2.61 -21.68
C ALA A 37 2.07 -2.11 -20.87
N ALA A 38 1.01 -2.91 -20.76
CA ALA A 38 -0.16 -2.55 -19.96
C ALA A 38 0.19 -2.39 -18.47
N ARG A 39 1.04 -3.26 -17.91
CA ARG A 39 1.55 -3.10 -16.53
C ARG A 39 2.38 -1.84 -16.33
N PHE A 40 3.20 -1.46 -17.32
CA PHE A 40 3.95 -0.21 -17.26
C PHE A 40 3.00 1.00 -17.20
N PHE A 41 2.02 1.08 -18.09
CA PHE A 41 1.06 2.18 -18.09
C PHE A 41 0.17 2.19 -16.85
N LEU A 42 -0.17 1.01 -16.31
CA LEU A 42 -0.88 0.87 -15.05
C LEU A 42 -0.10 1.52 -13.89
N GLY A 43 1.20 1.20 -13.78
CA GLY A 43 2.07 1.79 -12.75
C GLY A 43 2.22 3.30 -12.91
N VAL A 44 2.33 3.79 -14.15
CA VAL A 44 2.36 5.24 -14.43
C VAL A 44 1.07 5.91 -13.97
N ALA A 45 -0.09 5.33 -14.29
CA ALA A 45 -1.40 5.86 -13.92
C ALA A 45 -1.61 5.89 -12.40
N GLU A 46 -1.24 4.81 -11.68
CA GLU A 46 -1.46 4.69 -10.24
C GLU A 46 -0.46 5.50 -9.39
N SER A 47 0.74 5.79 -9.92
CA SER A 47 1.85 6.43 -9.18
C SER A 47 1.47 7.72 -8.42
N GLY A 48 0.48 8.46 -8.92
CA GLY A 48 0.00 9.70 -8.32
C GLY A 48 -1.03 9.55 -7.20
N LEU A 49 -1.57 8.34 -6.97
CA LEU A 49 -2.70 8.11 -6.07
C LEU A 49 -2.28 8.29 -4.61
N TYR A 50 -1.32 7.49 -4.15
CA TYR A 50 -0.86 7.52 -2.76
C TYR A 50 -0.31 8.90 -2.32
N PRO A 51 0.65 9.52 -3.03
CA PRO A 51 1.11 10.86 -2.67
C PRO A 51 0.02 11.93 -2.82
N GLY A 52 -0.91 11.77 -3.78
CA GLY A 52 -2.07 12.64 -3.95
C GLY A 52 -3.03 12.58 -2.76
N LEU A 53 -3.29 11.38 -2.24
CA LEU A 53 -4.14 11.16 -1.08
C LEU A 53 -3.50 11.69 0.21
N LEU A 54 -2.19 11.47 0.41
CA LEU A 54 -1.47 12.05 1.54
C LEU A 54 -1.50 13.58 1.50
N LEU A 55 -1.30 14.19 0.33
CA LEU A 55 -1.39 15.64 0.17
C LEU A 55 -2.80 16.16 0.45
N TYR A 56 -3.83 15.48 -0.07
CA TYR A 56 -5.22 15.83 0.17
C TYR A 56 -5.56 15.80 1.66
N LEU A 57 -5.21 14.71 2.36
CA LEU A 57 -5.40 14.60 3.81
C LEU A 57 -4.66 15.70 4.56
N SER A 58 -3.48 16.09 4.09
CA SER A 58 -2.69 17.14 4.73
C SER A 58 -3.31 18.54 4.69
N MET A 59 -4.23 18.76 3.75
CA MET A 59 -4.91 20.04 3.57
C MET A 59 -6.25 20.13 4.31
N TRP A 60 -6.74 19.00 4.84
CA TRP A 60 -8.02 18.93 5.55
C TRP A 60 -7.86 18.66 7.05
N TYR A 61 -6.74 18.04 7.46
CA TYR A 61 -6.56 17.51 8.81
C TYR A 61 -5.24 17.94 9.44
N THR A 62 -5.21 18.06 10.76
CA THR A 62 -3.98 18.27 11.54
C THR A 62 -3.13 17.00 11.57
N LYS A 63 -1.84 17.11 11.92
CA LYS A 63 -0.90 15.97 11.99
C LYS A 63 -1.40 14.81 12.86
N GLN A 64 -2.06 15.12 13.98
CA GLN A 64 -2.63 14.11 14.88
C GLN A 64 -3.84 13.40 14.26
N GLU A 65 -4.66 14.12 13.49
CA GLU A 65 -5.84 13.56 12.82
C GLU A 65 -5.49 12.80 11.52
N GLN A 66 -4.41 13.21 10.84
CA GLN A 66 -3.93 12.57 9.62
C GLN A 66 -3.51 11.12 9.86
N ALA A 67 -2.84 10.82 10.96
CA ALA A 67 -2.32 9.48 11.27
C ALA A 67 -3.43 8.41 11.25
N LYS A 68 -4.54 8.68 11.95
CA LYS A 68 -5.71 7.78 11.98
C LYS A 68 -6.33 7.56 10.60
N ARG A 69 -6.37 8.58 9.75
CA ARG A 69 -6.95 8.49 8.40
C ARG A 69 -6.06 7.72 7.44
N ILE A 70 -4.74 7.89 7.56
CA ILE A 70 -3.76 7.10 6.82
C ILE A 70 -3.84 5.64 7.27
N ALA A 71 -4.00 5.36 8.56
CA ALA A 71 -4.22 4.00 9.06
C ALA A 71 -5.47 3.36 8.43
N TRP A 72 -6.60 4.07 8.36
CA TRP A 72 -7.80 3.60 7.65
C TRP A 72 -7.54 3.30 6.17
N PHE A 73 -6.75 4.13 5.48
CA PHE A 73 -6.35 3.87 4.10
C PHE A 73 -5.55 2.55 3.97
N PHE A 74 -4.56 2.32 4.84
CA PHE A 74 -3.81 1.07 4.84
C PHE A 74 -4.68 -0.15 5.22
N CYS A 75 -5.65 0.02 6.12
CA CYS A 75 -6.62 -1.03 6.45
C CYS A 75 -7.53 -1.36 5.26
N SER A 76 -7.87 -0.37 4.43
CA SER A 76 -8.62 -0.65 3.19
C SER A 76 -7.81 -1.49 2.21
N SER A 77 -6.48 -1.33 2.17
CA SER A 77 -5.59 -2.14 1.34
C SER A 77 -5.50 -3.59 1.82
N THR A 78 -5.36 -3.83 3.13
CA THR A 78 -5.41 -5.20 3.68
C THR A 78 -6.76 -5.86 3.48
N LEU A 79 -7.85 -5.10 3.66
CA LEU A 79 -9.20 -5.58 3.41
C LEU A 79 -9.41 -5.93 1.93
N ALA A 80 -8.89 -5.11 1.01
CA ALA A 80 -8.90 -5.41 -0.42
C ALA A 80 -8.14 -6.71 -0.74
N GLY A 81 -7.01 -6.98 -0.07
CA GLY A 81 -6.30 -8.26 -0.17
C GLY A 81 -7.16 -9.45 0.29
N ALA A 82 -7.91 -9.29 1.40
CA ALA A 82 -8.81 -10.33 1.90
C ALA A 82 -9.95 -10.63 0.91
N PHE A 83 -10.63 -9.60 0.40
CA PHE A 83 -11.70 -9.78 -0.58
C PHE A 83 -11.18 -10.23 -1.95
N GLY A 84 -10.01 -9.77 -2.36
CA GLY A 84 -9.39 -10.12 -3.64
C GLY A 84 -9.18 -11.62 -3.80
N GLY A 85 -8.71 -12.31 -2.75
CA GLY A 85 -8.56 -13.77 -2.77
C GLY A 85 -9.89 -14.52 -2.94
N VAL A 86 -10.96 -14.07 -2.26
CA VAL A 86 -12.30 -14.66 -2.36
C VAL A 86 -12.96 -14.35 -3.70
N LEU A 87 -12.83 -13.12 -4.19
CA LEU A 87 -13.32 -12.71 -5.50
C LEU A 87 -12.62 -13.49 -6.61
N ALA A 88 -11.29 -13.63 -6.55
CA ALA A 88 -10.53 -14.46 -7.48
C ALA A 88 -11.01 -15.92 -7.46
N TYR A 89 -11.27 -16.49 -6.28
CA TYR A 89 -11.84 -17.84 -6.17
C TYR A 89 -13.19 -18.00 -6.88
N GLY A 90 -14.08 -17.00 -6.74
CA GLY A 90 -15.38 -17.01 -7.40
C GLY A 90 -15.26 -16.83 -8.92
N ILE A 91 -14.47 -15.85 -9.35
CA ILE A 91 -14.34 -15.44 -10.75
C ILE A 91 -13.55 -16.47 -11.57
N MET A 92 -12.53 -17.12 -11.00
CA MET A 92 -11.77 -18.16 -11.73
C MET A 92 -12.62 -19.36 -12.13
N ARG A 93 -13.83 -19.54 -11.56
CA ARG A 93 -14.79 -20.56 -11.99
C ARG A 93 -15.53 -20.19 -13.29
N MET A 94 -15.41 -18.96 -13.77
CA MET A 94 -15.98 -18.49 -15.04
C MET A 94 -15.10 -18.81 -16.25
N GLU A 95 -14.18 -19.79 -16.12
CA GLU A 95 -13.36 -20.27 -17.22
C GLU A 95 -14.23 -20.72 -18.41
N GLY A 96 -13.95 -20.20 -19.61
CA GLY A 96 -14.68 -20.52 -20.84
C GLY A 96 -15.99 -19.75 -21.02
N VAL A 97 -16.44 -18.95 -20.05
CA VAL A 97 -17.63 -18.11 -20.20
C VAL A 97 -17.35 -17.03 -21.26
N ARG A 98 -18.18 -17.01 -22.31
CA ARG A 98 -18.00 -16.15 -23.50
C ARG A 98 -16.63 -16.30 -24.20
N GLY A 99 -16.00 -17.46 -24.07
CA GLY A 99 -14.70 -17.75 -24.70
C GLY A 99 -13.51 -17.04 -24.05
N LEU A 100 -13.69 -16.47 -22.85
CA LEU A 100 -12.62 -15.83 -22.08
C LEU A 100 -12.10 -16.76 -20.98
N HIS A 101 -10.82 -16.62 -20.66
CA HIS A 101 -10.18 -17.26 -19.53
C HIS A 101 -10.62 -16.58 -18.21
N GLY A 102 -10.65 -17.35 -17.11
CA GLY A 102 -11.05 -16.87 -15.79
C GLY A 102 -10.19 -15.70 -15.29
N TRP A 103 -8.91 -15.64 -15.66
CA TRP A 103 -8.04 -14.51 -15.32
C TRP A 103 -8.41 -13.21 -16.05
N GLN A 104 -8.94 -13.30 -17.27
CA GLN A 104 -9.42 -12.12 -18.03
C GLN A 104 -10.67 -11.54 -17.36
N TRP A 105 -11.55 -12.40 -16.84
CA TRP A 105 -12.72 -11.98 -16.09
C TRP A 105 -12.38 -11.26 -14.79
N ILE A 106 -11.28 -11.60 -14.11
CA ILE A 106 -10.82 -10.87 -12.90
C ILE A 106 -10.59 -9.39 -13.25
N PHE A 107 -9.81 -9.13 -14.30
CA PHE A 107 -9.51 -7.76 -14.73
C PHE A 107 -10.77 -6.98 -15.13
N ILE A 108 -11.72 -7.61 -15.82
CA ILE A 108 -12.97 -6.94 -16.25
C ILE A 108 -13.86 -6.64 -15.04
N ILE A 109 -14.10 -7.63 -14.17
CA ILE A 109 -15.02 -7.52 -13.04
C ILE A 109 -14.48 -6.57 -11.97
N GLU A 110 -13.17 -6.44 -11.82
CA GLU A 110 -12.57 -5.45 -10.91
C GLU A 110 -12.53 -4.04 -11.52
N ALA A 111 -12.33 -3.92 -12.84
CA ALA A 111 -12.29 -2.63 -13.53
C ALA A 111 -13.63 -1.88 -13.51
N ILE A 112 -14.75 -2.57 -13.76
CA ILE A 112 -16.09 -1.98 -13.82
C ILE A 112 -16.48 -1.20 -12.55
N PRO A 113 -16.49 -1.82 -11.34
CA PRO A 113 -16.83 -1.12 -10.11
C PRO A 113 -15.83 -0.03 -9.78
N THR A 114 -14.55 -0.18 -10.14
CA THR A 114 -13.53 0.85 -9.96
C THR A 114 -13.85 2.11 -10.77
N ILE A 115 -14.26 1.95 -12.03
CA ILE A 115 -14.68 3.07 -12.89
C ILE A 115 -15.95 3.72 -12.35
N ILE A 116 -16.94 2.93 -11.93
CA ILE A 116 -18.20 3.45 -11.34
C ILE A 116 -17.89 4.25 -10.07
N LEU A 117 -17.07 3.70 -9.17
CA LEU A 117 -16.63 4.39 -7.96
C LEU A 117 -15.84 5.65 -8.26
N ALA A 118 -15.09 5.70 -9.36
CA ALA A 118 -14.41 6.92 -9.78
C ALA A 118 -15.40 8.04 -10.12
N PHE A 119 -16.47 7.72 -10.86
CA PHE A 119 -17.54 8.69 -11.14
C PHE A 119 -18.24 9.14 -9.86
N VAL A 120 -18.57 8.23 -8.95
CA VAL A 120 -19.14 8.60 -7.65
C VAL A 120 -18.19 9.50 -6.85
N THR A 121 -16.90 9.16 -6.83
CA THR A 121 -15.86 9.94 -6.13
C THR A 121 -15.76 11.35 -6.69
N TYR A 122 -15.93 11.56 -7.99
CA TYR A 122 -15.95 12.90 -8.58
C TYR A 122 -17.07 13.80 -8.02
N PHE A 123 -18.24 13.23 -7.71
CA PHE A 123 -19.35 13.98 -7.15
C PHE A 123 -19.26 14.14 -5.62
N VAL A 124 -18.76 13.13 -4.92
CA VAL A 124 -18.75 13.08 -3.45
C VAL A 124 -17.51 13.77 -2.87
N LEU A 125 -16.35 13.69 -3.54
CA LEU A 125 -15.09 14.19 -3.00
C LEU A 125 -15.05 15.73 -3.07
N PRO A 126 -15.02 16.43 -1.92
CA PRO A 126 -14.93 17.87 -1.92
C PRO A 126 -13.54 18.32 -2.40
N ASP A 127 -13.51 19.45 -3.10
CA ASP A 127 -12.25 20.12 -3.47
C ASP A 127 -11.63 20.78 -2.22
N TYR A 128 -10.54 21.52 -2.37
CA TYR A 128 -9.87 22.19 -1.25
C TYR A 128 -10.84 22.94 -0.31
N PRO A 129 -10.56 23.01 1.01
CA PRO A 129 -11.44 23.70 1.97
C PRO A 129 -11.75 25.16 1.57
N GLU A 130 -10.81 25.82 0.89
CA GLU A 130 -10.97 27.18 0.37
C GLU A 130 -11.99 27.28 -0.77
N LYS A 131 -12.09 26.24 -1.62
CA LYS A 131 -12.89 26.21 -2.85
C LYS A 131 -14.20 25.43 -2.73
N THR A 132 -14.38 24.66 -1.65
CA THR A 132 -15.56 23.81 -1.52
C THR A 132 -16.83 24.63 -1.25
N PRO A 133 -17.95 24.34 -1.95
CA PRO A 133 -19.25 24.95 -1.65
C PRO A 133 -19.92 24.33 -0.40
N VAL A 134 -19.35 23.23 0.12
CA VAL A 134 -19.92 22.46 1.24
C VAL A 134 -19.80 23.20 2.59
N LEU A 135 -18.81 24.10 2.72
CA LEU A 135 -18.49 24.76 3.98
C LEU A 135 -18.88 26.23 3.96
N ASN A 136 -19.40 26.72 5.08
CA ASN A 136 -19.64 28.15 5.30
C ASN A 136 -18.32 28.89 5.58
N ASP A 137 -18.30 30.21 5.36
CA ASP A 137 -17.08 31.02 5.52
C ASP A 137 -16.45 30.93 6.93
N ARG A 138 -17.30 30.80 7.96
CA ARG A 138 -16.85 30.55 9.34
C ARG A 138 -16.11 29.22 9.48
N GLU A 139 -16.60 28.16 8.86
CA GLU A 139 -16.00 26.83 8.94
C GLU A 139 -14.68 26.78 8.17
N LYS A 140 -14.64 27.41 6.98
CA LYS A 140 -13.42 27.59 6.20
C LYS A 140 -12.34 28.33 7.00
N ALA A 141 -12.72 29.40 7.71
CA ALA A 141 -11.82 30.16 8.57
C ALA A 141 -11.29 29.30 9.74
N ILE A 142 -12.14 28.49 10.38
CA ILE A 142 -11.73 27.59 11.48
C ILE A 142 -10.73 26.55 10.98
N ILE A 143 -11.01 25.88 9.85
CA ILE A 143 -10.11 24.86 9.29
C ILE A 143 -8.76 25.47 8.93
N THR A 144 -8.78 26.60 8.21
CA THR A 144 -7.56 27.30 7.79
C THR A 144 -6.72 27.74 8.99
N ARG A 145 -7.37 28.23 10.05
CA ARG A 145 -6.69 28.64 11.28
C ARG A 145 -6.03 27.44 11.98
N ARG A 146 -6.77 26.35 12.19
CA ARG A 146 -6.23 25.13 12.82
C ARG A 146 -5.04 24.55 12.06
N LEU A 147 -5.14 24.48 10.73
CA LEU A 147 -4.06 23.99 9.89
C LEU A 147 -2.82 24.91 9.92
N ARG A 148 -3.01 26.23 9.99
CA ARG A 148 -1.89 27.18 10.14
C ARG A 148 -1.21 27.04 11.51
N GLU A 149 -2.00 26.88 12.57
CA GLU A 149 -1.48 26.67 13.93
C GLU A 149 -0.69 25.34 14.02
N ASP A 150 -1.16 24.27 13.39
CA ASP A 150 -0.49 22.95 13.37
C ASP A 150 0.72 22.86 12.41
N ALA A 151 0.70 23.64 11.31
CA ALA A 151 1.83 23.75 10.39
C ALA A 151 3.05 24.42 11.03
N GLY A 152 2.85 25.28 12.05
CA GLY A 152 3.92 25.99 12.74
C GLY A 152 4.76 26.88 11.81
N VAL A 153 6.06 27.06 12.13
CA VAL A 153 7.03 27.88 11.37
C VAL A 153 7.29 27.35 9.94
N ALA A 154 6.70 26.21 9.56
CA ALA A 154 6.76 25.66 8.20
C ALA A 154 5.83 26.37 7.19
N SER A 155 5.44 27.63 7.44
CA SER A 155 4.58 28.44 6.57
C SER A 155 5.26 28.96 5.30
N GLN A 156 6.55 28.64 5.10
CA GLN A 156 7.27 29.05 3.90
C GLN A 156 6.74 28.28 2.68
N LYS A 157 5.84 28.93 1.93
CA LYS A 157 5.23 28.43 0.69
C LYS A 157 6.23 28.27 -0.47
N HIS A 158 7.47 28.71 -0.32
CA HIS A 158 8.47 28.72 -1.39
C HIS A 158 9.42 27.53 -1.32
N PHE A 159 9.66 26.93 -2.48
CA PHE A 159 10.65 25.88 -2.65
C PHE A 159 12.05 26.44 -2.35
N SER A 160 12.78 25.77 -1.47
CA SER A 160 14.15 26.17 -1.11
C SER A 160 15.15 25.14 -1.62
N TRP A 161 16.02 25.57 -2.54
CA TRP A 161 17.14 24.76 -3.05
C TRP A 161 18.10 24.30 -1.93
N LYS A 162 18.29 25.14 -0.91
CA LYS A 162 19.06 24.75 0.27
C LYS A 162 18.42 23.56 0.99
N GLN A 163 17.12 23.64 1.29
CA GLN A 163 16.40 22.53 1.90
C GLN A 163 16.39 21.28 1.02
N PHE A 164 16.40 21.43 -0.32
CA PHE A 164 16.50 20.33 -1.26
C PHE A 164 17.81 19.55 -1.05
N PHE A 165 18.96 20.20 -1.13
CA PHE A 165 20.26 19.54 -0.92
C PHE A 165 20.46 19.06 0.52
N ASP A 166 19.98 19.82 1.51
CA ASP A 166 19.99 19.42 2.93
C ASP A 166 19.18 18.14 3.20
N THR A 167 18.29 17.74 2.28
CA THR A 167 17.52 16.50 2.41
C THR A 167 18.38 15.27 2.07
N PHE A 168 19.22 15.38 1.04
CA PHE A 168 20.11 14.30 0.60
C PHE A 168 21.26 14.06 1.58
N LEU A 169 21.70 15.11 2.26
CA LEU A 169 22.74 15.05 3.29
C LEU A 169 22.21 14.60 4.65
N ASP A 170 20.89 14.57 4.87
CA ASP A 170 20.31 14.16 6.14
C ASP A 170 20.28 12.64 6.25
N TRP A 171 21.05 12.10 7.20
CA TRP A 171 21.10 10.66 7.47
C TRP A 171 19.72 10.08 7.82
N LYS A 172 18.80 10.87 8.40
CA LYS A 172 17.45 10.42 8.74
C LYS A 172 16.66 10.02 7.49
N THR A 173 16.85 10.72 6.37
CA THR A 173 16.20 10.40 5.09
C THR A 173 16.54 8.97 4.67
N TRP A 174 17.82 8.64 4.69
CA TRP A 174 18.32 7.33 4.28
C TRP A 174 17.97 6.24 5.29
N TYR A 175 18.02 6.54 6.59
CA TYR A 175 17.58 5.62 7.63
C TYR A 175 16.12 5.21 7.45
N PHE A 176 15.22 6.17 7.28
CA PHE A 176 13.81 5.88 7.02
C PHE A 176 13.58 5.23 5.65
N ALA A 177 14.38 5.56 4.64
CA ALA A 177 14.27 4.94 3.31
C ALA A 177 14.64 3.45 3.35
N VAL A 178 15.72 3.08 4.04
CA VAL A 178 16.11 1.67 4.22
C VAL A 178 15.07 0.93 5.04
N MET A 179 14.59 1.52 6.13
CA MET A 179 13.55 0.90 6.96
C MET A 179 12.25 0.66 6.18
N TYR A 180 11.82 1.64 5.37
CA TYR A 180 10.63 1.51 4.52
C TYR A 180 10.83 0.52 3.37
N LEU A 181 12.03 0.46 2.78
CA LEU A 181 12.40 -0.54 1.77
C LEU A 181 12.32 -1.95 2.36
N CYS A 182 12.93 -2.22 3.51
CA CYS A 182 12.86 -3.53 4.17
C CYS A 182 11.42 -3.93 4.50
N GLY A 183 10.63 -3.01 5.08
CA GLY A 183 9.21 -3.28 5.37
C GLY A 183 8.40 -3.55 4.11
N SER A 184 8.66 -2.81 3.02
CA SER A 184 7.98 -3.01 1.74
C SER A 184 8.32 -4.35 1.10
N ILE A 185 9.59 -4.79 1.16
CA ILE A 185 9.99 -6.12 0.67
C ILE A 185 9.15 -7.19 1.36
N THR A 186 9.03 -7.14 2.69
CA THR A 186 8.25 -8.10 3.46
C THR A 186 6.77 -8.12 3.08
N VAL A 187 6.14 -6.95 3.01
CA VAL A 187 4.71 -6.81 2.67
C VAL A 187 4.44 -7.29 1.24
N TYR A 188 5.24 -6.86 0.25
CA TYR A 188 5.06 -7.27 -1.14
C TYR A 188 5.33 -8.76 -1.33
N SER A 189 6.33 -9.32 -0.66
CA SER A 189 6.65 -10.75 -0.74
C SER A 189 5.49 -11.59 -0.22
N LEU A 190 4.95 -11.25 0.95
CA LEU A 190 3.75 -11.94 1.46
C LEU A 190 2.58 -11.75 0.52
N SER A 191 2.36 -10.53 0.00
CA SER A 191 1.24 -10.26 -0.90
C SER A 191 1.27 -11.12 -2.17
N MET A 192 2.44 -11.23 -2.80
CA MET A 192 2.63 -11.96 -4.05
C MET A 192 2.60 -13.48 -3.83
N PHE A 193 3.19 -13.97 -2.74
CA PHE A 193 3.41 -15.40 -2.53
C PHE A 193 2.43 -16.05 -1.55
N MET A 194 1.53 -15.31 -0.90
CA MET A 194 0.54 -15.88 0.03
C MET A 194 -0.25 -17.05 -0.59
N PRO A 195 -0.83 -16.95 -1.80
CA PRO A 195 -1.55 -18.08 -2.39
C PRO A 195 -0.61 -19.27 -2.67
N SER A 196 0.65 -19.01 -3.02
CA SER A 196 1.66 -20.06 -3.24
C SER A 196 2.07 -20.75 -1.94
N ILE A 197 2.22 -20.00 -0.84
CA ILE A 197 2.50 -20.54 0.50
C ILE A 197 1.34 -21.45 0.92
N VAL A 198 0.09 -20.98 0.77
CA VAL A 198 -1.11 -21.76 1.11
C VAL A 198 -1.24 -22.99 0.20
N LYS A 199 -0.95 -22.88 -1.10
CA LYS A 199 -0.90 -24.03 -2.02
C LYS A 199 0.15 -25.06 -1.59
N GLY A 200 1.30 -24.61 -1.08
CA GLY A 200 2.34 -25.45 -0.50
C GLY A 200 1.88 -26.27 0.71
N MET A 201 0.82 -25.83 1.40
CA MET A 201 0.17 -26.58 2.49
C MET A 201 -0.82 -27.67 1.98
N GLY A 202 -0.82 -27.99 0.69
CA GLY A 202 -1.66 -29.04 0.10
C GLY A 202 -3.06 -28.59 -0.36
N TYR A 203 -3.36 -27.29 -0.33
CA TYR A 203 -4.59 -26.76 -0.92
C TYR A 203 -4.49 -26.71 -2.46
N SER A 204 -5.63 -26.93 -3.14
CA SER A 204 -5.70 -26.72 -4.60
C SER A 204 -5.46 -25.25 -4.96
N SER A 205 -4.95 -24.96 -6.17
CA SER A 205 -4.68 -23.58 -6.61
C SER A 205 -5.89 -22.65 -6.48
N LEU A 206 -7.10 -23.18 -6.72
CA LEU A 206 -8.35 -22.44 -6.57
C LEU A 206 -8.62 -22.17 -5.08
N ASN A 207 -8.64 -23.21 -4.23
CA ASN A 207 -8.91 -23.07 -2.80
C ASN A 207 -7.86 -22.20 -2.08
N ALA A 208 -6.60 -22.21 -2.54
CA ALA A 208 -5.54 -21.39 -1.99
C ALA A 208 -5.82 -19.88 -2.13
N GLN A 209 -6.52 -19.45 -3.19
CA GLN A 209 -6.95 -18.05 -3.33
C GLN A 209 -7.95 -17.66 -2.24
N ALA A 210 -8.97 -18.48 -2.01
CA ALA A 210 -9.94 -18.24 -0.93
C ALA A 210 -9.26 -18.29 0.45
N MET A 211 -8.32 -19.21 0.63
CA MET A 211 -7.61 -19.38 1.90
C MET A 211 -6.53 -18.34 2.18
N SER A 212 -6.21 -17.48 1.21
CA SER A 212 -5.39 -16.29 1.45
C SER A 212 -6.15 -15.18 2.19
N ALA A 213 -7.49 -15.23 2.22
CA ALA A 213 -8.31 -14.17 2.80
C ALA A 213 -8.20 -14.04 4.34
N PRO A 214 -8.22 -15.13 5.14
CA PRO A 214 -8.16 -15.01 6.60
C PRO A 214 -6.87 -14.34 7.11
N PRO A 215 -5.64 -14.66 6.64
CA PRO A 215 -4.43 -13.94 7.03
C PRO A 215 -4.55 -12.42 6.88
N TYR A 216 -5.12 -11.94 5.76
CA TYR A 216 -5.34 -10.50 5.55
C TYR A 216 -6.42 -9.92 6.46
N ALA A 217 -7.50 -10.66 6.73
CA ALA A 217 -8.56 -10.21 7.63
C ALA A 217 -8.04 -10.02 9.07
N PHE A 218 -7.29 -10.99 9.60
CA PHE A 218 -6.64 -10.88 10.91
C PHE A 218 -5.61 -9.75 10.93
N ALA A 219 -4.82 -9.60 9.86
CA ALA A 219 -3.88 -8.49 9.73
C ALA A 219 -4.58 -7.13 9.71
N CYS A 220 -5.75 -7.00 9.07
CA CYS A 220 -6.55 -5.77 9.08
C CYS A 220 -6.99 -5.41 10.51
N VAL A 221 -7.58 -6.36 11.25
CA VAL A 221 -8.03 -6.12 12.63
C VAL A 221 -6.84 -5.74 13.52
N PHE A 222 -5.73 -6.48 13.42
CA PHE A 222 -4.53 -6.19 14.20
C PHE A 222 -3.90 -4.84 13.84
N CYS A 223 -3.89 -4.47 12.56
CA CYS A 223 -3.40 -3.19 12.08
C CYS A 223 -4.18 -2.02 12.67
N VAL A 224 -5.53 -2.10 12.71
CA VAL A 224 -6.37 -1.07 13.34
C VAL A 224 -6.07 -0.94 14.84
N LEU A 225 -6.00 -2.07 15.56
CA LEU A 225 -5.72 -2.07 17.00
C LEU A 225 -4.34 -1.50 17.31
N LEU A 226 -3.33 -1.90 16.55
CA LEU A 226 -1.96 -1.43 16.73
C LEU A 226 -1.83 0.05 16.35
N ALA A 227 -2.47 0.51 15.28
CA ALA A 227 -2.46 1.92 14.91
C ALA A 227 -3.10 2.79 16.00
N TYR A 228 -4.23 2.34 16.57
CA TYR A 228 -4.87 3.03 17.69
C TYR A 228 -3.96 3.08 18.93
N SER A 229 -3.33 1.96 19.27
CA SER A 229 -2.37 1.88 20.38
C SER A 229 -1.15 2.79 20.17
N ALA A 230 -0.55 2.75 18.98
CA ALA A 230 0.63 3.54 18.63
C ALA A 230 0.36 5.05 18.69
N ASP A 231 -0.83 5.47 18.28
CA ASP A 231 -1.26 6.88 18.37
C ASP A 231 -1.61 7.28 19.82
N TYR A 232 -2.17 6.37 20.63
CA TYR A 232 -2.51 6.65 22.03
C TYR A 232 -1.26 6.82 22.90
N PHE A 233 -0.31 5.89 22.82
CA PHE A 233 0.93 5.94 23.61
C PHE A 233 1.99 6.86 22.99
N MET A 234 1.84 7.27 21.73
CA MET A 234 2.83 8.05 20.98
C MET A 234 4.20 7.35 20.82
N GLU A 235 4.28 6.05 21.11
CA GLU A 235 5.49 5.22 21.06
C GLU A 235 5.61 4.45 19.73
N ARG A 236 5.65 5.19 18.62
CA ARG A 236 5.64 4.61 17.26
C ARG A 236 6.78 3.62 17.01
N GLY A 237 7.97 3.89 17.57
CA GLY A 237 9.14 3.03 17.42
C GLY A 237 8.99 1.67 18.11
N VAL A 238 8.38 1.64 19.31
CA VAL A 238 8.17 0.41 20.08
C VAL A 238 7.14 -0.48 19.38
N HIS A 239 6.05 0.12 18.89
CA HIS A 239 5.03 -0.62 18.13
C HIS A 239 5.62 -1.19 16.83
N LEU A 240 6.44 -0.42 16.11
CA LEU A 240 7.13 -0.89 14.90
C LEU A 240 8.09 -2.05 15.20
N ALA A 241 8.88 -1.95 16.28
CA ALA A 241 9.78 -3.02 16.70
C ALA A 241 8.99 -4.28 17.08
N GLY A 242 7.89 -4.12 17.84
CA GLY A 242 7.02 -5.22 18.24
C GLY A 242 6.39 -5.96 17.06
N THR A 243 5.85 -5.23 16.06
CA THR A 243 5.30 -5.86 14.86
C THR A 243 6.36 -6.51 13.99
N SER A 244 7.54 -5.92 13.90
CA SER A 244 8.66 -6.50 13.16
C SER A 244 9.15 -7.80 13.83
N PHE A 245 9.19 -7.83 15.16
CA PHE A 245 9.50 -9.03 15.93
C PHE A 245 8.43 -10.11 15.76
N LEU A 246 7.15 -9.74 15.76
CA LEU A 246 6.04 -10.65 15.48
C LEU A 246 6.14 -11.25 14.06
N ALA A 247 6.48 -10.45 13.06
CA ALA A 247 6.71 -10.93 11.70
C ALA A 247 7.89 -11.91 11.64
N MET A 248 9.00 -11.61 12.34
CA MET A 248 10.16 -12.49 12.43
C MET A 248 9.78 -13.84 13.07
N ILE A 249 9.03 -13.83 14.18
CA ILE A 249 8.50 -15.07 14.79
C ILE A 249 7.65 -15.84 13.78
N GLY A 250 6.74 -15.16 13.08
CA GLY A 250 5.90 -15.80 12.06
C GLY A 250 6.72 -16.50 10.97
N TYR A 251 7.77 -15.86 10.46
CA TYR A 251 8.67 -16.49 9.48
C TYR A 251 9.45 -17.67 10.06
N ILE A 252 9.95 -17.56 11.29
CA ILE A 252 10.60 -18.68 11.98
C ILE A 252 9.63 -19.86 12.09
N LEU A 253 8.39 -19.62 12.50
CA LEU A 253 7.34 -20.64 12.60
C LEU A 253 7.01 -21.27 11.24
N LEU A 254 6.96 -20.49 10.16
CA LEU A 254 6.75 -21.03 8.80
C LEU A 254 7.88 -21.99 8.38
N ILE A 255 9.11 -21.74 8.83
CA ILE A 255 10.27 -22.60 8.54
C ILE A 255 10.25 -23.85 9.44
N THR A 256 10.04 -23.68 10.75
CA THR A 256 10.18 -24.78 11.72
C THR A 256 8.98 -25.72 11.76
N LEU A 257 7.78 -25.24 11.44
CA LEU A 257 6.54 -26.04 11.49
C LEU A 257 6.19 -26.72 10.16
N LYS A 258 7.12 -26.76 9.20
CA LYS A 258 6.90 -27.36 7.86
C LYS A 258 6.33 -28.78 7.93
N ASP A 259 6.78 -29.57 8.90
CA ASP A 259 6.36 -30.97 9.08
C ASP A 259 5.29 -31.15 10.17
N SER A 260 4.89 -30.08 10.85
CA SER A 260 3.94 -30.12 11.99
C SER A 260 2.46 -30.06 11.58
N GLY A 261 2.18 -30.02 10.27
CA GLY A 261 0.83 -30.07 9.71
C GLY A 261 0.26 -28.71 9.25
N ASN A 262 -0.75 -28.78 8.38
CA ASN A 262 -1.29 -27.63 7.63
C ASN A 262 -1.88 -26.52 8.51
N VAL A 263 -2.48 -26.88 9.65
CA VAL A 263 -3.07 -25.90 10.58
C VAL A 263 -1.98 -25.04 11.24
N ALA A 264 -0.86 -25.65 11.62
CA ALA A 264 0.26 -24.97 12.26
C ALA A 264 0.91 -23.95 11.30
N LEU A 265 1.10 -24.35 10.03
CA LEU A 265 1.60 -23.47 8.97
C LEU A 265 0.63 -22.33 8.64
N PHE A 266 -0.68 -22.59 8.68
CA PHE A 266 -1.68 -21.56 8.45
C PHE A 266 -1.70 -20.51 9.56
N ILE A 267 -1.61 -20.95 10.83
CA ILE A 267 -1.47 -20.04 11.98
C ILE A 267 -0.19 -19.22 11.88
N ALA A 268 0.93 -19.85 11.49
CA ALA A 268 2.18 -19.14 11.26
C ALA A 268 2.03 -18.08 10.16
N ALA A 269 1.35 -18.39 9.05
CA ALA A 269 1.07 -17.42 7.99
C ALA A 269 0.21 -16.22 8.47
N ILE A 270 -0.78 -16.47 9.33
CA ILE A 270 -1.58 -15.40 9.96
C ILE A 270 -0.68 -14.49 10.81
N ILE A 271 0.16 -15.06 11.68
CA ILE A 271 1.07 -14.31 12.54
C ILE A 271 2.04 -13.45 11.70
N THR A 272 2.64 -14.04 10.66
CA THR A 272 3.53 -13.32 9.74
C THR A 272 2.83 -12.14 9.07
N THR A 273 1.61 -12.36 8.58
CA THR A 273 0.82 -11.31 7.89
C THR A 273 0.44 -10.19 8.86
N MET A 274 0.05 -10.53 10.08
CA MET A 274 -0.25 -9.55 11.14
C MET A 274 0.95 -8.66 11.44
N GLY A 275 2.14 -9.24 11.63
CA GLY A 275 3.36 -8.49 11.90
C GLY A 275 3.78 -7.60 10.73
N ALA A 276 3.78 -8.13 9.51
CA ALA A 276 4.26 -7.43 8.34
C ALA A 276 3.38 -6.22 7.95
N PHE A 277 2.06 -6.41 7.86
CA PHE A 277 1.16 -5.35 7.40
C PHE A 277 0.94 -4.26 8.45
N SER A 278 0.99 -4.62 9.74
CA SER A 278 0.77 -3.65 10.83
C SER A 278 1.94 -2.70 11.05
N ALA A 279 3.11 -2.97 10.46
CA ALA A 279 4.27 -2.09 10.51
C ALA A 279 4.11 -0.83 9.63
N ALA A 280 3.26 -0.87 8.59
CA ALA A 280 3.17 0.19 7.58
C ALA A 280 2.62 1.54 8.11
N PRO A 281 1.54 1.59 8.92
CA PRO A 281 1.04 2.87 9.44
C PRO A 281 2.00 3.55 10.44
N PRO A 282 2.57 2.86 11.44
CA PRO A 282 3.52 3.46 12.38
C PRO A 282 4.74 4.07 11.68
N VAL A 283 5.34 3.37 10.71
CA VAL A 283 6.51 3.88 9.99
C VAL A 283 6.16 5.11 9.15
N ALA A 284 5.01 5.11 8.47
CA ALA A 284 4.52 6.22 7.65
C ALA A 284 4.30 7.49 8.47
N SER A 285 3.67 7.35 9.64
CA SER A 285 3.48 8.45 10.58
C SER A 285 4.81 8.92 11.18
N TRP A 286 5.72 7.99 11.48
CA TRP A 286 6.99 8.31 12.13
C TRP A 286 7.90 9.17 11.25
N PHE A 287 8.14 8.78 10.00
CA PHE A 287 8.97 9.61 9.12
C PHE A 287 8.29 10.94 8.77
N SER A 288 6.95 10.95 8.61
CA SER A 288 6.20 12.17 8.25
C SER A 288 6.29 13.25 9.34
N ASN A 289 6.51 12.86 10.60
CA ASN A 289 6.60 13.79 11.73
C ASN A 289 8.04 14.22 12.05
N ASN A 290 9.06 13.50 11.59
CA ASN A 290 10.46 13.77 11.94
C ASN A 290 11.20 14.73 11.01
N PHE A 291 10.62 15.07 9.85
CA PHE A 291 11.19 16.08 8.96
C PHE A 291 10.57 17.46 9.19
N GLY A 292 11.43 18.43 9.54
CA GLY A 292 11.09 19.84 9.59
C GLY A 292 11.32 20.54 8.24
N GLY A 293 10.58 21.62 7.99
CA GLY A 293 10.67 22.39 6.74
C GLY A 293 9.83 21.79 5.61
N HIS A 294 9.07 22.65 4.92
CA HIS A 294 8.09 22.20 3.92
C HIS A 294 8.75 21.53 2.70
N THR A 295 9.87 22.06 2.20
CA THR A 295 10.57 21.50 1.03
C THR A 295 11.28 20.20 1.41
N LYS A 296 12.02 20.21 2.53
CA LYS A 296 12.76 19.04 3.01
C LYS A 296 11.85 17.86 3.34
N LYS A 297 10.75 18.09 4.05
CA LYS A 297 9.76 17.04 4.35
C LYS A 297 9.17 16.42 3.08
N ALA A 298 8.79 17.23 2.10
CA ALA A 298 8.20 16.71 0.86
C ALA A 298 9.17 15.83 0.06
N ILE A 299 10.44 16.24 -0.03
CA ILE A 299 11.47 15.49 -0.76
C ILE A 299 11.85 14.21 0.00
N ALA A 300 12.00 14.30 1.33
CA ALA A 300 12.33 13.13 2.15
C ALA A 300 11.26 12.04 2.02
N ILE A 301 9.98 12.42 2.13
CA ILE A 301 8.85 11.50 1.93
C ILE A 301 8.89 10.88 0.52
N ALA A 302 9.17 11.68 -0.51
CA ALA A 302 9.28 11.17 -1.88
C ALA A 302 10.40 10.13 -2.03
N ILE A 303 11.58 10.38 -1.44
CA ILE A 303 12.71 9.44 -1.45
C ILE A 303 12.34 8.15 -0.71
N ILE A 304 11.75 8.26 0.48
CA ILE A 304 11.36 7.10 1.31
C ILE A 304 10.33 6.22 0.58
N ILE A 305 9.28 6.82 0.02
CA ILE A 305 8.25 6.07 -0.73
C ILE A 305 8.83 5.44 -2.01
N SER A 306 9.75 6.14 -2.69
CA SER A 306 10.44 5.60 -3.87
C SER A 306 11.29 4.37 -3.51
N ALA A 307 11.99 4.41 -2.37
CA ALA A 307 12.71 3.25 -1.86
C ALA A 307 11.77 2.07 -1.56
N GLY A 308 10.59 2.32 -0.98
CA GLY A 308 9.57 1.28 -0.80
C GLY A 308 9.11 0.62 -2.10
N SER A 309 8.98 1.42 -3.17
CA SER A 309 8.61 0.92 -4.50
C SER A 309 9.69 0.01 -5.10
N ILE A 310 10.98 0.34 -4.89
CA ILE A 310 12.11 -0.54 -5.23
C ILE A 310 12.02 -1.85 -4.45
N GLY A 311 11.60 -1.80 -3.18
CA GLY A 311 11.35 -2.99 -2.37
C GLY A 311 10.35 -3.97 -2.99
N GLY A 312 9.33 -3.47 -3.70
CA GLY A 312 8.40 -4.33 -4.45
C GLY A 312 9.04 -5.03 -5.65
N ALA A 313 9.95 -4.35 -6.36
CA ALA A 313 10.72 -4.97 -7.43
C ALA A 313 11.66 -6.07 -6.92
N ILE A 314 12.30 -5.83 -5.76
CA ILE A 314 13.14 -6.84 -5.07
C ILE A 314 12.28 -8.02 -4.61
N ALA A 315 11.12 -7.78 -3.99
CA ALA A 315 10.23 -8.82 -3.49
C ALA A 315 9.83 -9.83 -4.57
N GLY A 316 9.57 -9.37 -5.80
CA GLY A 316 9.26 -10.24 -6.93
C GLY A 316 10.39 -11.19 -7.34
N GLN A 317 11.63 -10.95 -6.88
CA GLN A 317 12.81 -11.80 -7.13
C GLN A 317 13.18 -12.69 -5.95
N VAL A 318 12.49 -12.56 -4.79
CA VAL A 318 12.85 -13.31 -3.57
C VAL A 318 12.52 -14.79 -3.69
N TYR A 319 11.39 -15.15 -4.32
CA TYR A 319 10.99 -16.54 -4.52
C TYR A 319 11.00 -16.87 -6.01
N ARG A 320 12.12 -17.40 -6.49
CA ARG A 320 12.26 -17.83 -7.89
C ARG A 320 11.67 -19.23 -8.07
N ALA A 321 11.08 -19.47 -9.24
CA ALA A 321 10.59 -20.80 -9.60
C ALA A 321 11.72 -21.84 -9.65
N ASP A 322 12.93 -21.40 -10.01
CA ASP A 322 14.14 -22.23 -10.08
C ASP A 322 14.57 -22.79 -8.72
N ASP A 323 14.25 -22.07 -7.62
CA ASP A 323 14.64 -22.44 -6.26
C ASP A 323 13.61 -23.37 -5.59
N ALA A 324 12.52 -23.73 -6.29
CA ALA A 324 11.51 -24.65 -5.78
C ALA A 324 12.09 -26.06 -5.53
N PRO A 325 11.61 -26.82 -4.53
CA PRO A 325 10.47 -26.53 -3.65
C PRO A 325 10.86 -25.88 -2.30
N HIS A 326 12.15 -25.71 -2.03
CA HIS A 326 12.64 -25.19 -0.75
C HIS A 326 12.87 -23.67 -0.75
N TYR A 327 12.88 -23.06 -1.94
CA TYR A 327 13.13 -21.63 -2.17
C TYR A 327 14.39 -21.13 -1.44
N HIS A 328 15.40 -21.99 -1.33
CA HIS A 328 16.75 -21.57 -0.97
C HIS A 328 17.40 -21.04 -2.24
N PRO A 329 17.90 -19.79 -2.27
CA PRO A 329 18.66 -19.33 -3.41
C PRO A 329 19.89 -20.24 -3.55
N ASP A 330 19.89 -21.10 -4.57
CA ASP A 330 21.08 -21.86 -4.92
C ASP A 330 22.06 -20.83 -5.48
N PHE A 331 23.18 -20.57 -4.78
CA PHE A 331 24.24 -19.65 -5.21
C PHE A 331 24.99 -20.15 -6.47
N ARG A 332 24.30 -20.75 -7.44
CA ARG A 332 24.86 -21.31 -8.68
C ARG A 332 25.07 -20.28 -9.79
N TYR A 333 24.78 -19.00 -9.55
CA TYR A 333 25.02 -17.92 -10.52
C TYR A 333 26.00 -16.85 -10.03
N VAL A 334 26.94 -17.23 -9.16
CA VAL A 334 28.19 -16.47 -8.98
C VAL A 334 29.35 -17.37 -9.37
N LEU A 335 29.50 -17.58 -10.69
CA LEU A 335 30.73 -17.56 -11.48
C LEU A 335 30.45 -17.92 -12.94
#